data_AF-A0A094DFD0-F1
#
_entry.id   AF-A0A094DFD0-F1
#
_cell.length_a   1.000
_cell.length_b   1.000
_cell.length_c   1.000
_cell.angle_alpha   90.00
_cell.angle_beta   90.00
_cell.angle_gamma   90.00
#
_symmetry.space_group_name_H-M   'P 1'
#
loop_
_entity.id
_entity.type
_entity.pdbx_description
1 polymer ?
#
loop_
_entity_poly.entity_id
_entity_poly.type
_entity_poly.pdbx_seq_one_letter_code
_entity_poly.pdbx_strand_id
1 'polypeptide(L)'
;MADQILEKVRDLAEGQIDFEGQRLAELLATVLLAVAGAIAFVVGFVRQDITLALYVGLAGTALAFVVVVPPWPFFNQNPVPWLPVGGGKAAGTSQVSGGIVVDGKHVTT
;
A
#
# COMPACT_ATOMS: atom_id res chain seq x y z
N MET A 1 15.06 -24.80 -5.14
CA MET A 1 14.14 -24.17 -6.12
C MET A 1 12.72 -24.04 -5.57
N ALA A 2 12.14 -25.10 -4.99
CA ALA A 2 10.80 -25.03 -4.37
C ALA A 2 10.74 -24.08 -3.17
N ASP A 3 11.79 -24.04 -2.33
CA ASP A 3 11.81 -23.21 -1.12
C ASP A 3 11.75 -21.70 -1.43
N GLN A 4 12.43 -21.25 -2.50
CA GLN A 4 12.39 -19.86 -2.94
C GLN A 4 11.00 -19.44 -3.46
N ILE A 5 10.25 -20.37 -4.05
CA ILE A 5 8.88 -20.12 -4.49
C ILE A 5 7.96 -20.02 -3.27
N LEU A 6 8.15 -20.87 -2.27
CA LEU A 6 7.41 -20.81 -1.01
C LEU A 6 7.64 -19.51 -0.25
N GLU A 7 8.89 -19.02 -0.20
CA GLU A 7 9.21 -17.71 0.39
C GLU A 7 8.52 -16.57 -0.36
N LYS A 8 8.57 -16.53 -1.70
CA LYS A 8 7.87 -15.50 -2.49
C LYS A 8 6.36 -15.53 -2.29
N VAL A 9 5.76 -16.72 -2.21
CA VAL A 9 4.33 -16.87 -1.95
C VAL A 9 4.00 -16.42 -0.53
N ARG A 10 4.86 -16.72 0.44
CA ARG A 10 4.71 -16.27 1.82
C ARG A 10 4.79 -14.74 1.91
N ASP A 11 5.78 -14.11 1.28
CA ASP A 11 5.91 -12.64 1.26
C ASP A 11 4.69 -11.99 0.58
N LEU A 12 4.20 -12.58 -0.51
CA LEU A 12 2.99 -12.13 -1.20
C LEU A 12 1.75 -12.27 -0.30
N ALA A 13 1.66 -13.36 0.47
CA ALA A 13 0.57 -13.61 1.42
C ALA A 13 0.66 -12.73 2.67
N GLU A 14 1.86 -12.35 3.11
CA GLU A 14 2.08 -11.38 4.18
C GLU A 14 1.56 -9.99 3.77
N GLY A 15 1.53 -9.68 2.46
CA GLY A 15 0.73 -8.56 1.96
C GLY A 15 1.28 -7.19 2.35
N GLN A 16 2.57 -7.09 2.69
CA GLN A 16 3.14 -5.85 3.18
C GLN A 16 3.13 -4.78 2.08
N ILE A 17 2.55 -3.62 2.39
CA ILE A 17 2.52 -2.44 1.52
C ILE A 17 3.04 -1.25 2.35
N ASP A 18 3.99 -0.49 1.81
CA ASP A 18 4.56 0.69 2.45
C ASP A 18 3.53 1.85 2.57
N PHE A 19 3.82 2.87 3.38
CA PHE A 19 2.85 3.95 3.63
C PHE A 19 2.47 4.75 2.38
N GLU A 20 3.42 4.99 1.46
CA GLU A 20 3.12 5.70 0.21
C GLU A 20 2.31 4.81 -0.73
N GLY A 21 2.64 3.52 -0.77
CA GLY A 21 1.90 2.49 -1.48
C GLY A 21 0.46 2.36 -1.00
N GLN A 22 0.20 2.42 0.31
CA GLN A 22 -1.16 2.41 0.87
C GLN A 22 -1.97 3.61 0.39
N ARG A 23 -1.36 4.80 0.37
CA ARG A 23 -2.02 6.02 -0.15
C ARG A 23 -2.34 5.90 -1.65
N LEU A 24 -1.40 5.36 -2.44
CA LEU A 24 -1.64 5.10 -3.86
C LEU A 24 -2.72 4.04 -4.08
N ALA A 25 -2.73 2.98 -3.27
CA ALA A 25 -3.74 1.93 -3.30
C ALA A 25 -5.14 2.48 -3.03
N GLU A 26 -5.29 3.37 -2.04
CA GLU A 26 -6.56 4.03 -1.72
C GLU A 26 -7.05 4.95 -2.85
N LEU A 27 -6.14 5.72 -3.45
CA LEU A 27 -6.47 6.57 -4.60
C LEU A 27 -6.91 5.72 -5.80
N LEU A 28 -6.17 4.66 -6.12
CA LEU A 28 -6.49 3.76 -7.23
C LEU A 28 -7.83 3.06 -7.00
N ALA A 29 -8.09 2.53 -5.81
CA ALA A 29 -9.37 1.91 -5.48
C ALA A 29 -10.54 2.88 -5.73
N THR A 30 -10.43 4.10 -5.21
CA THR A 30 -11.46 5.13 -5.34
C THR A 30 -11.72 5.47 -6.80
N VAL A 31 -10.67 5.77 -7.57
CA VAL A 31 -10.80 6.15 -8.98
C VAL A 31 -11.33 4.99 -9.83
N LEU A 32 -10.79 3.78 -9.65
CA LEU A 32 -11.21 2.61 -10.42
C LEU A 32 -12.67 2.25 -10.18
N LEU A 33 -13.11 2.20 -8.91
CA LEU A 33 -14.50 1.88 -8.57
C LEU A 33 -15.46 2.99 -9.02
N ALA A 34 -15.07 4.26 -8.91
CA ALA A 34 -15.88 5.37 -9.42
C ALA A 34 -16.07 5.29 -10.94
N VAL A 35 -14.99 5.03 -11.69
CA VAL A 35 -15.05 4.86 -13.16
C VAL A 35 -15.86 3.62 -13.53
N ALA A 36 -15.66 2.49 -12.86
CA ALA A 36 -16.43 1.27 -13.08
C ALA A 36 -17.94 1.51 -12.85
N GLY A 37 -18.30 2.20 -11.76
CA GLY A 37 -19.69 2.57 -11.45
C GLY A 37 -20.29 3.49 -12.51
N ALA A 38 -19.56 4.49 -12.98
CA ALA A 38 -20.01 5.39 -14.04
C ALA A 38 -20.26 4.62 -15.35
N ILE A 39 -19.34 3.74 -15.75
CA ILE A 39 -19.48 2.90 -16.95
C ILE A 39 -20.68 1.96 -16.81
N ALA A 40 -20.80 1.27 -15.67
CA ALA A 40 -21.92 0.36 -15.39
C ALA A 40 -23.26 1.08 -15.48
N PHE A 41 -23.35 2.29 -14.92
CA PHE A 41 -24.55 3.12 -14.98
C PHE A 41 -24.88 3.52 -16.42
N VAL A 42 -23.92 4.07 -17.18
CA VAL A 42 -24.16 4.50 -18.57
C VAL A 42 -24.57 3.33 -19.45
N VAL A 43 -23.90 2.19 -19.35
CA VAL A 43 -24.21 0.99 -20.14
C VAL A 43 -25.59 0.44 -19.76
N GLY A 44 -25.88 0.32 -18.47
CA GLY A 44 -27.18 -0.12 -17.97
C GLY A 44 -28.32 0.79 -18.41
N PHE A 45 -28.10 2.10 -18.34
CA PHE A 45 -29.08 3.09 -18.75
C PHE A 45 -29.37 3.05 -20.26
N VAL A 46 -28.33 3.02 -21.11
CA VAL A 46 -28.52 2.97 -22.57
C VAL A 46 -29.22 1.67 -23.00
N ARG A 47 -28.95 0.56 -22.33
CA ARG A 47 -29.53 -0.75 -22.64
C ARG A 47 -30.84 -1.04 -21.91
N GLN A 48 -31.23 -0.19 -20.96
CA GLN A 48 -32.39 -0.39 -20.07
C GLN A 48 -32.35 -1.77 -19.37
N ASP A 49 -31.15 -2.23 -19.00
CA ASP A 49 -30.90 -3.55 -18.42
C ASP A 49 -30.06 -3.42 -17.16
N ILE A 50 -30.69 -3.67 -16.01
CA ILE A 50 -30.04 -3.59 -14.69
C ILE A 50 -29.10 -4.77 -14.44
N THR A 51 -29.38 -5.94 -15.01
CA THR A 51 -28.53 -7.14 -14.85
C THR A 51 -27.22 -6.96 -15.60
N LEU A 52 -27.27 -6.40 -16.81
CA LEU A 52 -26.07 -6.00 -17.56
C LEU A 52 -25.23 -4.98 -16.78
N ALA A 53 -25.88 -3.96 -16.21
CA ALA A 53 -25.20 -2.95 -15.38
C ALA A 53 -24.45 -3.60 -14.20
N LEU A 54 -25.11 -4.53 -13.50
CA LEU A 54 -24.51 -5.27 -12.39
C LEU A 54 -23.31 -6.11 -12.85
N TYR A 55 -23.40 -6.82 -13.98
CA TYR A 55 -22.25 -7.57 -14.50
C TYR A 55 -21.07 -6.68 -14.85
N VAL A 56 -21.30 -5.52 -15.47
CA VAL A 56 -20.24 -4.55 -15.77
C VAL A 56 -19.62 -4.00 -14.49
N GLY A 57 -20.45 -3.65 -13.50
CA GLY A 57 -19.97 -3.18 -12.20
C GLY A 57 -19.14 -4.24 -11.47
N LEU A 58 -19.62 -5.49 -11.44
CA LEU A 58 -18.88 -6.61 -10.84
C LEU A 58 -17.55 -6.89 -11.54
N ALA A 59 -17.53 -6.84 -12.87
CA ALA A 59 -16.31 -6.99 -13.65
C ALA A 59 -15.30 -5.87 -13.33
N GLY A 60 -15.77 -4.62 -13.25
CA GLY A 60 -14.95 -3.48 -12.87
C GLY A 60 -14.40 -3.58 -11.45
N THR A 61 -15.22 -4.01 -10.49
CA THR A 61 -14.80 -4.24 -9.10
C THR A 61 -13.78 -5.38 -9.00
N ALA A 62 -13.98 -6.47 -9.73
CA ALA A 62 -13.03 -7.58 -9.78
C ALA A 62 -11.67 -7.10 -10.35
N LEU A 63 -11.68 -6.27 -11.39
CA LEU A 63 -10.46 -5.65 -11.92
C LEU A 63 -9.79 -4.76 -10.87
N ALA A 64 -10.55 -3.93 -10.15
CA ALA A 64 -10.02 -3.09 -9.08
C ALA A 64 -9.34 -3.93 -7.99
N PHE A 65 -9.93 -5.07 -7.60
CA PHE A 65 -9.29 -5.99 -6.65
C PHE A 65 -7.97 -6.55 -7.16
N VAL A 66 -7.90 -6.97 -8.42
CA VAL A 66 -6.64 -7.46 -9.02
C VAL A 66 -5.58 -6.37 -9.04
N VAL A 67 -5.94 -5.12 -9.33
CA VAL A 67 -5.00 -4.00 -9.41
C VAL A 67 -4.52 -3.54 -8.03
N VAL A 68 -5.40 -3.50 -7.04
CA VAL A 68 -5.11 -2.82 -5.75
C VAL A 68 -4.73 -3.78 -4.63
N VAL A 69 -5.30 -4.99 -4.57
CA VAL A 69 -5.14 -5.88 -3.39
C VAL A 69 -3.76 -6.55 -3.30
N PRO A 70 -3.21 -7.12 -4.38
CA PRO A 70 -1.89 -7.74 -4.27
C PRO A 70 -0.82 -6.70 -3.95
N PRO A 71 0.18 -7.02 -3.11
CA PRO A 71 1.28 -6.11 -2.77
C PRO A 71 2.27 -6.03 -3.94
N TRP A 72 1.84 -5.45 -5.05
CA TRP A 72 2.66 -5.29 -6.23
C TRP A 72 3.96 -4.55 -5.90
N PRO A 73 5.07 -4.81 -6.63
CA PRO A 73 6.36 -4.21 -6.31
C PRO A 73 6.35 -2.67 -6.37
N PHE A 74 5.42 -2.05 -7.12
CA PHE A 74 5.30 -0.59 -7.18
C PHE A 74 4.65 0.03 -5.92
N PHE A 75 3.98 -0.76 -5.10
CA PHE A 75 3.44 -0.33 -3.80
C PHE A 75 4.48 -0.42 -2.66
N ASN A 76 5.70 -0.87 -2.94
CA ASN A 76 6.76 -1.07 -1.95
C ASN A 76 8.09 -0.40 -2.35
N GLN A 77 8.00 0.75 -3.02
CA GLN A 77 9.18 1.47 -3.53
C GLN A 77 9.83 2.40 -2.49
N ASN A 78 9.15 2.68 -1.38
CA ASN A 78 9.58 3.63 -0.36
C ASN A 78 9.76 2.92 1.00
N PRO A 79 10.87 2.18 1.19
CA PRO A 79 11.13 1.51 2.45
C PRO A 79 11.28 2.53 3.58
N VAL A 80 10.52 2.35 4.66
CA VAL A 80 10.52 3.24 5.82
C VAL A 80 11.72 2.92 6.71
N PRO A 81 12.66 3.85 6.94
CA PRO A 81 13.76 3.63 7.86
C PRO A 81 13.24 3.71 9.30
N TRP A 82 13.12 2.55 9.95
CA TRP A 82 12.73 2.48 11.35
C TRP A 82 13.88 2.92 12.25
N LEU A 83 13.58 3.71 13.29
CA LEU A 83 14.56 4.00 14.32
C LEU A 83 14.87 2.72 15.12
N PRO A 84 16.13 2.52 15.52
CA PRO A 84 16.50 1.40 16.36
C PRO A 84 15.78 1.47 17.70
N VAL A 85 15.22 0.33 18.10
CA VAL A 85 14.59 0.17 19.41
C VAL A 85 15.65 0.42 20.50
N GLY A 86 15.50 1.53 21.22
CA GLY A 86 16.44 1.94 22.29
C GLY A 86 17.27 3.19 22.01
N GLY A 87 17.05 3.93 20.92
CA GLY A 87 17.72 5.23 20.69
C GLY A 87 19.23 5.14 20.39
N GLY A 88 19.75 3.94 20.17
CA GLY A 88 21.14 3.72 19.77
C GLY A 88 21.33 4.01 18.29
N LYS A 89 21.91 5.17 17.95
CA LYS A 89 22.39 5.63 16.62
C LYS A 89 22.32 4.56 15.51
N ALA A 90 21.47 4.81 14.50
CA ALA A 90 21.50 4.06 13.25
C ALA A 90 22.90 4.17 12.61
N ALA A 91 23.48 3.02 12.25
CA ALA A 91 24.78 2.91 11.63
C ALA A 91 24.75 3.58 10.24
N GLY A 92 25.31 4.79 10.13
CA GLY A 92 25.42 5.47 8.83
C GLY A 92 25.75 6.97 8.86
N THR A 93 25.58 7.67 9.98
CA THR A 93 25.90 9.10 10.06
C THR A 93 26.88 9.36 11.19
N SER A 94 28.04 9.89 10.83
CA SER A 94 29.13 10.29 11.73
C SER A 94 28.60 10.92 13.01
N GLN A 95 29.08 10.40 14.14
CA GLN A 95 28.79 10.92 15.46
C GLN A 95 29.09 12.42 15.53
N VAL A 96 28.07 13.26 15.52
CA VAL A 96 28.13 14.54 16.22
C VAL A 96 27.69 14.25 17.65
N SER A 97 28.66 14.35 18.55
CA SER A 97 28.48 14.23 19.99
C SER A 97 27.63 15.39 20.51
N GLY A 98 26.31 15.21 20.55
CA GLY A 98 25.39 16.15 21.17
C GLY A 98 24.30 15.37 21.91
N GLY A 99 24.38 15.35 23.24
CA GLY A 99 23.42 14.66 24.09
C GLY A 99 21.99 15.16 23.88
N ILE A 100 21.02 14.25 24.05
CA ILE A 100 19.59 14.55 23.93
C ILE A 100 19.21 15.54 25.03
N VAL A 101 18.65 16.69 24.64
CA VAL A 101 18.14 17.71 25.56
C VAL A 101 16.64 17.52 25.68
N VAL A 102 16.19 17.09 26.85
CA VAL A 102 14.77 17.14 27.26
C VAL A 102 14.69 18.18 28.38
N ASP A 103 13.85 19.20 28.21
CA ASP A 103 13.67 20.31 29.16
C ASP A 103 14.97 21.03 29.59
N GLY A 104 15.88 21.27 28.64
CA GLY A 104 17.06 22.12 28.87
C GLY A 104 18.12 21.52 29.80
N LYS A 105 18.02 20.23 30.17
CA LYS A 105 19.03 19.56 30.99
C LYS A 105 19.61 18.35 30.27
N HIS A 106 20.93 18.37 30.08
CA HIS A 106 21.67 17.26 29.51
C HIS A 106 21.73 16.13 30.54
N VAL A 107 21.12 14.98 30.22
CA VAL A 107 21.29 13.75 31.00
C VAL A 107 22.30 12.88 30.26
N THR A 108 23.49 12.78 30.83
CA THR A 108 24.51 11.81 30.44
C THR A 108 24.15 10.47 31.08
N THR A 109 23.94 9.44 30.26
CA THR A 109 24.08 8.03 30.69
C THR A 109 25.49 7.58 30.34
#